data_AF-A0A6B3LCW1-F1
#
_entry.id   AF-A0A6B3LCW1-F1
#
_cell.length_a   1.000
_cell.length_b   1.000
_cell.length_c   1.000
_cell.angle_alpha   90.00
_cell.angle_beta   90.00
_cell.angle_gamma   90.00
#
_symmetry.space_group_name_H-M   'P 1'
#
loop_
_entity.id
_entity.type
_entity.pdbx_description
1 polymer ?
#
loop_
_entity_poly.entity_id
_entity_poly.type
_entity_poly.pdbx_seq_one_letter_code
_entity_poly.pdbx_strand_id
1 'polypeptide(L)'
;MNYQPPKELRTLVDRALDQTIDAQQLAHLEQLLQDEDALRYYLDLAGLDSALRNYAGSPLGQAMMGNQLPAPLSARLARFARSLRVPAAAAALLVTGLFIGKQIYAPEAPTFASSSSSTTAKKATDANTVAANITSMVGVRWNDGVPPKNIGLKASDPPIKWGAGLMEVTFASGVRALIEGPAELNVTGPNEAFMTNGRLVADVPKGAEGFTVHHSQGKVIDLGTEFAVNIHDELSPVEIGVFSGEVDVYAKNDATPVRVFENHAVLHGGKLNIPIESVPFFRDEYIRSVPSREFPWQFSTAEVTNDSEPTEMYFDVSHLVWRSGDYRAVVKWMSGLDVILIHQAELLVDGEVVASDTHQGSSGELHNTHNNTFEFYVPDQINLKGRQWELKLTVSPSRPSATKFSPDSKGIVLFEEGHAVNATADDFIGAWEYHHDNNVHQREFRPDGTVVYTYNGKETNLFSKARWSVDDGILTVIIPPAGTEKRKLIEHHILRNSDELIFIDRPYRNAKKVR
;
A
#
# COMPACT_ATOMS: atom_id res chain seq x y z
N MET A 1 -27.17 30.68 10.73
CA MET A 1 -27.60 30.37 12.11
C MET A 1 -26.76 31.24 13.05
N ASN A 2 -27.40 31.92 14.02
CA ASN A 2 -26.76 32.89 14.93
C ASN A 2 -26.25 32.22 16.21
N TYR A 3 -25.37 31.22 16.10
CA TYR A 3 -24.67 30.72 17.28
C TYR A 3 -23.56 31.71 17.65
N GLN A 4 -23.61 32.24 18.88
CA GLN A 4 -22.58 33.13 19.42
C GLN A 4 -21.79 32.35 20.47
N PRO A 5 -20.61 31.80 20.11
CA PRO A 5 -19.85 30.95 21.01
C PRO A 5 -19.41 31.73 22.27
N PRO A 6 -19.38 31.08 23.45
CA PRO A 6 -18.87 31.68 24.68
C PRO A 6 -17.45 32.23 24.48
N LYS A 7 -17.10 33.33 25.16
CA LYS A 7 -15.75 33.95 25.06
C LYS A 7 -14.63 32.97 25.42
N GLU A 8 -14.90 32.08 26.35
CA GLU A 8 -13.98 31.02 26.78
C GLU A 8 -13.66 30.04 25.65
N LEU A 9 -14.69 29.49 24.98
CA LEU A 9 -14.52 28.61 23.82
C LEU A 9 -13.69 29.30 22.73
N ARG A 10 -14.01 30.55 22.38
CA ARG A 10 -13.24 31.33 21.39
C ARG A 10 -11.76 31.42 21.75
N THR A 11 -11.46 31.74 23.02
CA THR A 11 -10.09 31.92 23.50
C THR A 11 -9.28 30.62 23.42
N LEU A 12 -9.91 29.47 23.72
CA LEU A 12 -9.26 28.17 23.67
C LEU A 12 -9.06 27.68 22.23
N VAL A 13 -10.05 27.91 21.36
CA VAL A 13 -9.94 27.62 19.91
C VAL A 13 -8.83 28.45 19.27
N ASP A 14 -8.75 29.75 19.55
CA ASP A 14 -7.68 30.62 19.02
C ASP A 14 -6.30 30.11 19.46
N ARG A 15 -6.13 29.77 20.75
CA ARG A 15 -4.87 29.20 21.26
C ARG A 15 -4.51 27.86 20.63
N ALA A 16 -5.50 27.03 20.34
CA ALA A 16 -5.29 25.75 19.67
C ALA A 16 -4.80 25.95 18.22
N LEU A 17 -5.41 26.88 17.48
CA LEU A 17 -5.02 27.19 16.10
C LEU A 17 -3.64 27.87 16.02
N ASP A 18 -3.32 28.73 16.99
CA ASP A 18 -2.02 29.40 17.11
C ASP A 18 -0.92 28.50 17.71
N GLN A 19 -1.23 27.25 18.08
CA GLN A 19 -0.32 26.29 18.72
C GLN A 19 0.27 26.80 20.06
N THR A 20 -0.51 27.58 20.81
CA THR A 20 -0.13 28.14 22.12
C THR A 20 -0.93 27.56 23.30
N ILE A 21 -1.77 26.55 23.04
CA ILE A 21 -2.59 25.90 24.05
C ILE A 21 -1.75 24.96 24.94
N ASP A 22 -1.96 25.01 26.26
CA ASP A 22 -1.33 24.06 27.20
C ASP A 22 -2.22 22.82 27.44
N ALA A 23 -1.66 21.79 28.09
CA ALA A 23 -2.35 20.51 28.26
C ALA A 23 -3.66 20.60 29.08
N GLN A 24 -3.73 21.52 30.05
CA GLN A 24 -4.93 21.72 30.86
C GLN A 24 -6.01 22.45 30.06
N GLN A 25 -5.62 23.42 29.23
CA GLN A 25 -6.51 24.14 28.32
C GLN A 25 -7.01 23.23 27.19
N LEU A 26 -6.18 22.31 26.69
CA LEU A 26 -6.58 21.35 25.67
C LEU A 26 -7.64 20.38 26.19
N ALA A 27 -7.43 19.79 27.38
CA ALA A 27 -8.43 18.91 28.01
C ALA A 27 -9.76 19.65 28.29
N HIS A 28 -9.68 20.93 28.66
CA HIS A 28 -10.87 21.78 28.85
C HIS A 28 -11.56 22.13 27.53
N LEU A 29 -10.80 22.39 26.47
CA LEU A 29 -11.33 22.57 25.12
C LEU A 29 -12.05 21.29 24.66
N GLU A 30 -11.45 20.11 24.81
CA GLU A 30 -12.06 18.82 24.46
C GLU A 30 -13.41 18.60 25.18
N GLN A 31 -13.51 19.01 26.45
CA GLN A 31 -14.77 18.94 27.19
C GLN A 31 -15.84 19.89 26.61
N LEU A 32 -15.45 21.11 26.21
CA LEU A 32 -16.37 22.06 25.58
C LEU A 32 -16.81 21.61 24.18
N LEU A 33 -15.95 20.90 23.45
CA LEU A 33 -16.24 20.35 22.11
C LEU A 33 -17.18 19.13 22.13
N GLN A 34 -17.63 18.68 23.31
CA GLN A 34 -18.72 17.69 23.41
C GLN A 34 -20.08 18.29 23.03
N ASP A 35 -20.22 19.63 23.07
CA ASP A 35 -21.40 20.34 22.59
C ASP A 35 -21.34 20.50 21.06
N GLU A 36 -22.44 20.14 20.38
CA GLU A 36 -22.49 20.06 18.91
C GLU A 36 -22.28 21.44 18.25
N ASP A 37 -22.81 22.51 18.85
CA ASP A 37 -22.63 23.87 18.35
C ASP A 37 -21.19 24.37 18.57
N ALA A 38 -20.57 24.01 19.70
CA ALA A 38 -19.16 24.31 19.98
C ALA A 38 -18.19 23.55 19.05
N LEU A 39 -18.46 22.27 18.78
CA LEU A 39 -17.70 21.45 17.85
C LEU A 39 -17.78 22.02 16.43
N ARG A 40 -18.99 22.37 15.99
CA ARG A 40 -19.22 22.98 14.68
C ARG A 40 -18.46 24.29 14.52
N TYR A 41 -18.49 25.14 15.54
CA TYR A 41 -17.72 26.39 15.56
C TYR A 41 -16.20 26.16 15.44
N TYR A 42 -15.67 25.15 16.14
CA TYR A 42 -14.26 24.78 16.04
C TYR A 42 -13.88 24.25 14.66
N LEU A 43 -14.69 23.36 14.08
CA LEU A 43 -14.44 22.77 12.75
C LEU A 43 -14.50 23.83 11.64
N ASP A 44 -15.44 24.78 11.73
CA ASP A 44 -15.54 25.90 10.78
C ASP A 44 -14.26 26.76 10.80
N LEU A 45 -13.72 27.07 11.99
CA LEU A 45 -12.49 27.85 12.14
C LEU A 45 -11.23 27.06 11.77
N ALA A 46 -11.13 25.78 12.15
CA ALA A 46 -10.00 24.93 11.78
C ALA A 46 -9.95 24.69 10.26
N GLY A 47 -11.11 24.54 9.62
CA GLY A 47 -11.24 24.47 8.17
C GLY A 47 -10.77 25.77 7.50
N LEU A 48 -11.15 26.93 8.05
CA LEU A 48 -10.70 28.23 7.57
C LEU A 48 -9.18 28.43 7.74
N ASP A 49 -8.60 28.08 8.89
CA ASP A 49 -7.16 28.19 9.16
C ASP A 49 -6.34 27.28 8.21
N SER A 50 -6.80 26.05 8.00
CA SER A 50 -6.21 25.13 7.02
C SER A 50 -6.30 25.69 5.60
N ALA A 51 -7.46 26.21 5.19
CA ALA A 51 -7.64 26.83 3.88
C ALA A 51 -6.75 28.07 3.69
N LEU A 52 -6.58 28.90 4.73
CA LEU A 52 -5.71 30.07 4.72
C LEU A 52 -4.22 29.71 4.67
N ARG A 53 -3.78 28.69 5.42
CA ARG A 53 -2.39 28.19 5.37
C ARG A 53 -2.08 27.56 4.01
N ASN A 54 -3.01 26.79 3.45
CA ASN A 54 -2.88 26.22 2.11
C ASN A 54 -2.88 27.30 1.03
N TYR A 55 -3.71 28.34 1.18
CA TYR A 55 -3.70 29.50 0.29
C TYR A 55 -2.38 30.27 0.39
N ALA A 56 -1.89 30.58 1.60
CA ALA A 56 -0.60 31.25 1.83
C ALA A 56 0.60 30.43 1.32
N GLY A 57 0.52 29.10 1.38
CA GLY A 57 1.52 28.19 0.81
C GLY A 57 1.45 28.02 -0.70
N SER A 58 0.34 28.40 -1.35
CA SER A 58 0.16 28.28 -2.80
C SER A 58 1.01 29.31 -3.59
N PRO A 59 1.42 29.02 -4.84
CA PRO A 59 2.14 29.97 -5.69
C PRO A 59 1.39 31.29 -5.89
N LEU A 60 0.05 31.24 -5.90
CA LEU A 60 -0.84 32.39 -5.99
C LEU A 60 -0.87 33.21 -4.69
N GLY A 61 -0.93 32.57 -3.52
CA GLY A 61 -0.87 33.26 -2.23
C GLY A 61 0.50 33.88 -1.93
N GLN A 62 1.59 33.20 -2.32
CA GLN A 62 2.95 33.74 -2.28
C GLN A 62 3.11 34.93 -3.24
N ALA A 63 2.48 34.88 -4.43
CA ALA A 63 2.47 36.01 -5.38
C ALA A 63 1.61 37.19 -4.90
N MET A 64 0.51 36.96 -4.18
CA MET A 64 -0.37 38.00 -3.65
C MET A 64 0.15 38.67 -2.37
N MET A 65 0.84 37.94 -1.49
CA MET A 65 1.60 38.54 -0.38
C MET A 65 2.82 39.33 -0.85
N GLY A 66 3.24 39.16 -2.10
CA GLY A 66 4.34 39.88 -2.75
C GLY A 66 4.00 41.28 -3.24
N ASN A 67 2.75 41.76 -3.18
CA ASN A 67 2.37 43.05 -3.74
C ASN A 67 1.60 44.00 -2.80
N GLN A 68 2.36 45.02 -2.37
CA GLN A 68 1.99 46.37 -1.93
C GLN A 68 1.72 46.64 -0.45
N LEU A 69 2.70 47.31 0.17
CA LEU A 69 2.43 48.56 0.87
C LEU A 69 3.17 49.71 0.14
N PRO A 70 2.47 50.78 -0.29
CA PRO A 70 3.10 52.01 -0.74
C PRO A 70 3.54 52.86 0.46
N ALA A 71 4.73 53.46 0.37
CA ALA A 71 5.21 54.46 1.32
C ALA A 71 4.35 55.73 1.28
N PRO A 72 4.34 56.50 2.39
CA PRO A 72 4.82 57.87 2.25
C PRO A 72 5.80 58.31 3.35
N LEU A 73 6.87 58.92 2.86
CA LEU A 73 7.67 60.03 3.39
C LEU A 73 7.23 60.64 4.74
N SER A 74 8.08 60.50 5.75
CA SER A 74 8.56 61.68 6.48
C SER A 74 9.98 61.47 6.99
N ALA A 75 10.91 62.18 6.35
CA ALA A 75 12.26 62.36 6.83
C ALA A 75 12.25 63.36 7.99
N ARG A 76 12.78 62.97 9.15
CA ARG A 76 13.37 63.90 10.11
C ARG A 76 14.45 63.20 10.94
N LEU A 77 15.69 63.67 10.75
CA LEU A 77 16.81 63.67 11.71
C LEU A 77 17.47 62.30 11.91
N ALA A 78 18.48 61.88 11.14
CA ALA A 78 19.78 62.53 10.96
C ALA A 78 20.32 63.14 12.27
N ARG A 79 20.98 62.31 13.08
CA ARG A 79 22.05 62.68 14.03
C ARG A 79 22.64 61.40 14.62
N PHE A 80 23.68 60.87 13.98
CA PHE A 80 25.01 60.64 14.57
C PHE A 80 25.86 59.88 13.56
N ALA A 81 26.69 60.66 12.87
CA ALA A 81 27.73 60.18 11.98
C ALA A 81 28.97 59.78 12.80
N ARG A 82 29.65 58.69 12.43
CA ARG A 82 30.94 58.73 11.71
C ARG A 82 31.64 57.36 11.68
N SER A 83 31.93 56.94 10.45
CA SER A 83 33.12 56.24 9.91
C SER A 83 33.69 55.03 10.68
N LEU A 84 34.04 53.91 10.04
CA LEU A 84 34.97 53.81 8.91
C LEU A 84 34.69 52.58 8.01
N ARG A 85 34.76 52.83 6.69
CA ARG A 85 35.41 52.06 5.61
C ARG A 85 35.09 50.56 5.43
N VAL A 86 34.47 50.25 4.29
CA VAL A 86 34.53 48.95 3.59
C VAL A 86 35.69 49.03 2.57
N PRO A 87 36.42 47.94 2.27
CA PRO A 87 36.02 47.13 1.12
C PRO A 87 36.15 45.60 1.33
N ALA A 88 35.24 44.87 0.67
CA ALA A 88 35.41 43.56 0.05
C ALA A 88 36.52 42.62 0.57
N ALA A 89 36.15 41.64 1.40
CA ALA A 89 36.81 40.33 1.50
C ALA A 89 35.98 39.36 2.37
N ALA A 90 34.79 38.97 1.93
CA ALA A 90 33.98 37.92 2.59
C ALA A 90 33.63 36.75 1.64
N ALA A 91 34.49 36.52 0.65
CA ALA A 91 34.50 35.30 -0.16
C ALA A 91 35.70 34.39 0.15
N ALA A 92 36.56 34.77 1.11
CA ALA A 92 37.78 34.02 1.46
C ALA A 92 37.77 33.36 2.85
N LEU A 93 36.73 33.58 3.68
CA LEU A 93 36.63 32.97 5.02
C LEU A 93 35.71 31.73 5.08
N LEU A 94 35.01 31.39 4.00
CA LEU A 94 34.26 30.13 3.90
C LEU A 94 35.12 28.96 3.36
N VAL A 95 36.26 29.24 2.72
CA VAL A 95 37.16 28.20 2.19
C VAL A 95 38.20 27.74 3.23
N THR A 96 38.53 28.56 4.22
CA THR A 96 39.46 28.15 5.30
C THR A 96 38.78 27.38 6.44
N GLY A 97 37.47 27.55 6.63
CA GLY A 97 36.69 26.80 7.63
C GLY A 97 36.40 25.35 7.25
N LEU A 98 36.29 25.06 5.94
CA LEU A 98 36.06 23.71 5.42
C LEU A 98 37.33 22.84 5.34
N PHE A 99 38.52 23.45 5.45
CA PHE A 99 39.80 22.73 5.41
C PHE A 99 40.35 22.31 6.80
N ILE A 100 39.86 22.92 7.89
CA ILE A 100 40.29 22.59 9.27
C ILE A 100 39.34 21.54 9.90
N GLY A 101 38.06 21.53 9.53
CA GLY A 101 37.08 20.54 10.02
C GLY A 101 37.32 19.10 9.55
N LYS A 102 38.10 18.90 8.47
CA LYS A 102 38.51 17.57 7.98
C LYS A 102 39.84 17.05 8.56
N GLN A 103 40.51 17.80 9.44
CA GLN A 103 41.77 17.37 10.08
C GLN A 103 41.69 17.06 11.58
N ILE A 104 40.53 17.23 12.23
CA ILE A 104 40.40 17.06 13.69
C ILE A 104 39.42 15.91 14.09
N TYR A 105 38.71 15.32 13.13
CA TYR A 105 37.93 14.08 13.34
C TYR A 105 38.32 13.02 12.30
N ALA A 106 39.45 12.37 12.55
CA ALA A 106 39.83 11.12 11.91
C ALA A 106 39.89 10.03 12.98
N PRO A 107 38.93 9.08 13.03
CA PRO A 107 39.14 7.83 13.75
C PRO A 107 40.15 6.98 12.97
N GLU A 108 41.13 6.43 13.69
CA GLU A 108 42.25 5.64 13.16
C GLU A 108 41.78 4.50 12.25
N ALA A 109 42.18 4.53 10.98
CA ALA A 109 42.12 3.38 10.11
C ALA A 109 43.34 2.49 10.38
N PRO A 110 43.17 1.16 10.54
CA PRO A 110 44.30 0.24 10.65
C PRO A 110 45.12 0.25 9.35
N THR A 111 46.44 0.27 9.52
CA THR A 111 47.44 0.24 8.46
C THR A 111 47.39 -1.10 7.73
N PHE A 112 46.81 -1.12 6.52
CA PHE A 112 47.03 -2.22 5.58
C PHE A 112 48.14 -1.82 4.62
N ALA A 113 49.30 -2.45 4.81
CA ALA A 113 50.34 -2.51 3.79
C ALA A 113 49.79 -3.27 2.57
N SER A 114 49.76 -2.61 1.42
CA SER A 114 49.58 -3.28 0.13
C SER A 114 50.78 -4.16 -0.16
N SER A 115 50.65 -5.46 0.10
CA SER A 115 51.36 -6.48 -0.66
C SER A 115 50.37 -7.11 -1.62
N SER A 116 50.53 -6.75 -2.90
CA SER A 116 49.93 -7.41 -4.04
C SER A 116 50.34 -8.88 -4.05
N SER A 117 49.38 -9.76 -3.83
CA SER A 117 49.44 -11.14 -4.28
C SER A 117 48.06 -11.55 -4.75
N SER A 118 47.92 -11.58 -6.06
CA SER A 118 46.88 -12.27 -6.80
C SER A 118 46.66 -13.69 -6.27
N THR A 119 45.47 -13.97 -5.74
CA THR A 119 44.88 -15.32 -5.78
C THR A 119 43.36 -15.19 -5.76
N THR A 120 42.75 -15.74 -6.80
CA THR A 120 41.33 -16.04 -6.98
C THR A 120 40.66 -16.55 -5.71
N ALA A 121 39.64 -15.87 -5.22
CA ALA A 121 38.67 -16.45 -4.28
C ALA A 121 37.30 -15.79 -4.49
N LYS A 122 36.43 -16.46 -5.25
CA LYS A 122 34.98 -16.25 -5.18
C LYS A 122 34.59 -16.38 -3.71
N LYS A 123 34.10 -15.30 -3.11
CA LYS A 123 33.47 -15.34 -1.79
C LYS A 123 32.19 -16.15 -1.96
N ALA A 124 32.21 -17.41 -1.55
CA ALA A 124 31.00 -18.22 -1.48
C ALA A 124 30.11 -17.58 -0.41
N THR A 125 29.03 -16.93 -0.84
CA THR A 125 27.93 -16.56 0.03
C THR A 125 27.49 -17.83 0.74
N ASP A 126 27.41 -17.82 2.08
CA ASP A 126 26.91 -18.96 2.84
C ASP A 126 25.52 -19.30 2.30
N ALA A 127 25.41 -20.43 1.59
CA ALA A 127 24.18 -20.83 0.88
C ALA A 127 22.96 -21.00 1.81
N ASN A 128 23.18 -20.93 3.12
CA ASN A 128 22.18 -21.11 4.16
C ASN A 128 21.56 -19.80 4.69
N THR A 129 22.05 -18.62 4.27
CA THR A 129 21.44 -17.33 4.62
C THR A 129 20.24 -17.02 3.73
N VAL A 130 19.18 -16.43 4.30
CA VAL A 130 18.01 -15.97 3.54
C VAL A 130 18.45 -14.87 2.56
N ALA A 131 18.26 -15.14 1.27
CA ALA A 131 18.66 -14.28 0.17
C ALA A 131 17.51 -13.40 -0.34
N ALA A 132 16.26 -13.85 -0.18
CA ALA A 132 15.07 -13.08 -0.52
C ALA A 132 13.87 -13.52 0.34
N ASN A 133 12.79 -12.73 0.34
CA ASN A 133 11.53 -13.07 0.97
C ASN A 133 10.38 -12.89 -0.01
N ILE A 134 9.41 -13.81 -0.01
CA ILE A 134 8.13 -13.59 -0.69
C ILE A 134 7.35 -12.53 0.10
N THR A 135 7.11 -11.37 -0.47
CA THR A 135 6.46 -10.24 0.21
C THR A 135 4.99 -10.08 -0.13
N SER A 136 4.56 -10.63 -1.27
CA SER A 136 3.14 -10.67 -1.64
C SER A 136 2.85 -11.83 -2.58
N MET A 137 1.63 -12.37 -2.50
CA MET A 137 1.10 -13.33 -3.45
C MET A 137 -0.33 -12.91 -3.79
N VAL A 138 -0.55 -12.55 -5.05
CA VAL A 138 -1.89 -12.28 -5.57
C VAL A 138 -2.28 -13.43 -6.46
N GLY A 139 -3.09 -14.29 -5.85
CA GLY A 139 -3.79 -15.32 -6.57
C GLY A 139 -3.03 -16.61 -6.84
N VAL A 140 -1.71 -16.60 -6.94
CA VAL A 140 -0.82 -17.75 -7.16
C VAL A 140 -1.48 -19.16 -7.15
N ARG A 141 -1.58 -19.77 -8.34
CA ARG A 141 -1.91 -21.20 -8.50
C ARG A 141 -0.62 -21.99 -8.69
N TRP A 142 -0.41 -23.02 -7.88
CA TRP A 142 0.81 -23.83 -7.96
C TRP A 142 0.81 -24.79 -9.16
N ASN A 143 -0.34 -25.27 -9.63
CA ASN A 143 -0.47 -26.32 -10.66
C ASN A 143 0.45 -27.51 -10.34
N ASP A 144 1.58 -27.67 -11.05
CA ASP A 144 2.59 -28.72 -10.85
C ASP A 144 3.69 -28.36 -9.84
N GLY A 145 3.66 -27.13 -9.31
CA GLY A 145 4.61 -26.62 -8.32
C GLY A 145 4.26 -27.02 -6.89
N VAL A 146 5.27 -27.00 -6.02
CA VAL A 146 5.09 -27.16 -4.57
C VAL A 146 5.26 -25.78 -3.94
N PRO A 147 4.32 -25.31 -3.10
CA PRO A 147 4.51 -24.07 -2.36
C PRO A 147 5.80 -24.14 -1.53
N PRO A 148 6.58 -23.06 -1.47
CA PRO A 148 7.80 -23.04 -0.68
C PRO A 148 7.45 -23.20 0.79
N LYS A 149 8.24 -24.00 1.51
CA LYS A 149 8.01 -24.27 2.94
C LYS A 149 8.13 -23.03 3.81
N ASN A 150 8.90 -22.04 3.37
CA ASN A 150 9.14 -20.80 4.08
C ASN A 150 9.02 -19.63 3.10
N ILE A 151 8.61 -18.48 3.62
CA ILE A 151 8.59 -17.22 2.90
C ILE A 151 10.03 -16.72 2.62
N GLY A 152 10.97 -17.01 3.52
CA GLY A 152 12.39 -16.73 3.33
C GLY A 152 13.04 -17.76 2.41
N LEU A 153 13.57 -17.27 1.29
CA LEU A 153 14.18 -18.05 0.23
C LEU A 153 15.70 -17.99 0.34
N LYS A 154 16.35 -19.14 0.28
CA LYS A 154 17.81 -19.28 0.29
C LYS A 154 18.31 -19.59 -1.11
N ALA A 155 19.57 -19.26 -1.37
CA ALA A 155 20.24 -19.60 -2.63
C ALA A 155 20.33 -21.13 -2.89
N SER A 156 20.24 -21.95 -1.83
CA SER A 156 20.23 -23.41 -1.93
C SER A 156 18.85 -24.02 -2.16
N ASP A 157 17.77 -23.22 -2.08
CA ASP A 157 16.41 -23.74 -2.21
C ASP A 157 16.13 -24.14 -3.67
N PRO A 158 15.23 -25.11 -3.91
CA PRO A 158 14.84 -25.48 -5.26
C PRO A 158 14.06 -24.35 -5.95
N PRO A 159 14.00 -24.34 -7.29
CA PRO A 159 13.17 -23.40 -8.05
C PRO A 159 11.70 -23.46 -7.61
N ILE A 160 11.09 -22.28 -7.51
CA ILE A 160 9.68 -22.10 -7.22
C ILE A 160 8.93 -22.02 -8.54
N LYS A 161 7.95 -22.90 -8.72
CA LYS A 161 7.11 -22.96 -9.93
C LYS A 161 5.68 -22.65 -9.57
N TRP A 162 5.02 -21.79 -10.33
CA TRP A 162 3.59 -21.56 -10.22
C TRP A 162 2.98 -21.36 -11.61
N GLY A 163 1.76 -21.85 -11.76
CA GLY A 163 1.05 -21.91 -13.02
C GLY A 163 0.33 -20.63 -13.43
N ALA A 164 -0.03 -19.75 -12.49
CA ALA A 164 -0.54 -18.42 -12.77
C ALA A 164 -0.67 -17.57 -11.49
N GLY A 165 -0.92 -16.26 -11.63
CA GLY A 165 -1.00 -15.29 -10.54
C GLY A 165 0.31 -14.50 -10.35
N LEU A 166 0.30 -13.51 -9.47
CA LEU A 166 1.43 -12.62 -9.20
C LEU A 166 2.14 -13.00 -7.90
N MET A 167 3.46 -13.03 -7.93
CA MET A 167 4.30 -13.19 -6.75
C MET A 167 5.27 -12.02 -6.67
N GLU A 168 5.30 -11.32 -5.54
CA GLU A 168 6.31 -10.32 -5.23
C GLU A 168 7.39 -10.94 -4.35
N VAL A 169 8.65 -10.80 -4.77
CA VAL A 169 9.83 -11.26 -4.05
C VAL A 169 10.72 -10.07 -3.78
N THR A 170 10.99 -9.81 -2.50
CA THR A 170 11.95 -8.77 -2.07
C THR A 170 13.28 -9.43 -1.71
N PHE A 171 14.32 -9.08 -2.45
CA PHE A 171 15.68 -9.57 -2.23
C PHE A 171 16.33 -8.88 -1.03
N ALA A 172 17.34 -9.52 -0.42
CA ALA A 172 18.08 -8.94 0.69
C ALA A 172 18.83 -7.65 0.32
N SER A 173 19.10 -7.42 -0.97
CA SER A 173 19.58 -6.15 -1.49
C SER A 173 18.55 -5.00 -1.44
N GLY A 174 17.26 -5.32 -1.26
CA GLY A 174 16.15 -4.37 -1.30
C GLY A 174 15.42 -4.32 -2.65
N VAL A 175 15.89 -5.05 -3.66
CA VAL A 175 15.21 -5.17 -4.96
C VAL A 175 13.85 -5.82 -4.78
N ARG A 176 12.83 -5.23 -5.38
CA ARG A 176 11.48 -5.81 -5.46
C ARG A 176 11.27 -6.37 -6.85
N ALA A 177 11.09 -7.67 -6.97
CA ALA A 177 10.73 -8.33 -8.21
C ALA A 177 9.27 -8.75 -8.14
N LEU A 178 8.45 -8.26 -9.06
CA LEU A 178 7.07 -8.69 -9.25
C LEU A 178 7.01 -9.62 -10.46
N ILE A 179 6.56 -10.86 -10.25
CA ILE A 179 6.59 -11.91 -11.27
C ILE A 179 5.17 -12.42 -11.52
N GLU A 180 4.75 -12.39 -12.77
CA GLU A 180 3.49 -12.94 -13.26
C GLU A 180 3.70 -14.37 -13.79
N GLY A 181 2.87 -15.30 -13.31
CA GLY A 181 2.85 -16.69 -13.74
C GLY A 181 2.07 -16.91 -15.05
N PRO A 182 2.30 -18.02 -15.78
CA PRO A 182 3.13 -19.17 -15.42
C PRO A 182 4.61 -18.81 -15.35
N ALA A 183 5.25 -19.15 -14.23
CA ALA A 183 6.63 -18.75 -13.98
C ALA A 183 7.40 -19.80 -13.18
N GLU A 184 8.71 -19.80 -13.41
CA GLU A 184 9.68 -20.56 -12.63
C GLU A 184 10.86 -19.67 -12.29
N LEU A 185 11.05 -19.45 -10.98
CA LEU A 185 12.06 -18.57 -10.43
C LEU A 185 12.93 -19.34 -9.43
N ASN A 186 14.24 -19.20 -9.56
CA ASN A 186 15.20 -19.67 -8.59
C ASN A 186 15.99 -18.49 -8.01
N VAL A 187 15.90 -18.25 -6.71
CA VAL A 187 16.73 -17.24 -6.04
C VAL A 187 18.14 -17.81 -5.92
N THR A 188 19.12 -17.17 -6.56
CA THR A 188 20.50 -17.68 -6.60
C THR A 188 21.46 -16.89 -5.71
N GLY A 189 21.01 -15.74 -5.19
CA GLY A 189 21.77 -14.93 -4.25
C GLY A 189 20.98 -13.71 -3.76
N PRO A 190 21.57 -12.90 -2.87
CA PRO A 190 20.89 -11.75 -2.28
C PRO A 190 20.63 -10.59 -3.25
N ASN A 191 21.20 -10.64 -4.46
CA ASN A 191 21.00 -9.66 -5.53
C ASN A 191 20.95 -10.33 -6.91
N GLU A 192 20.54 -11.61 -6.98
CA GLU A 192 20.46 -12.33 -8.25
C GLU A 192 19.46 -13.49 -8.21
N ALA A 193 18.86 -13.75 -9.38
CA ALA A 193 17.93 -14.84 -9.59
C ALA A 193 18.13 -15.48 -10.97
N PHE A 194 17.69 -16.72 -11.12
CA PHE A 194 17.58 -17.41 -12.40
C PHE A 194 16.11 -17.61 -12.74
N MET A 195 15.72 -17.25 -13.95
CA MET A 195 14.35 -17.33 -14.43
C MET A 195 14.26 -18.21 -15.67
N THR A 196 13.36 -19.19 -15.65
CA THR A 196 13.16 -20.13 -16.76
C THR A 196 12.02 -19.68 -17.67
N ASN A 197 10.93 -19.16 -17.08
CA ASN A 197 9.79 -18.59 -17.77
C ASN A 197 9.02 -17.62 -16.85
N GLY A 198 8.15 -16.82 -17.44
CA GLY A 198 7.29 -15.83 -16.79
C GLY A 198 7.57 -14.39 -17.25
N ARG A 199 6.87 -13.44 -16.63
CA ARG A 199 7.07 -12.00 -16.84
C ARG A 199 7.46 -11.35 -15.52
N LEU A 200 8.66 -10.78 -15.46
CA LEU A 200 9.24 -10.15 -14.27
C LEU A 200 9.40 -8.65 -14.49
N VAL A 201 9.00 -7.85 -13.50
CA VAL A 201 9.39 -6.44 -13.37
C VAL A 201 10.22 -6.31 -12.10
N ALA A 202 11.43 -5.76 -12.22
CA ALA A 202 12.28 -5.44 -11.09
C ALA A 202 12.32 -3.94 -10.86
N ASP A 203 12.04 -3.52 -9.62
CA ASP A 203 12.28 -2.18 -9.10
C ASP A 203 13.55 -2.22 -8.23
N VAL A 204 14.63 -1.63 -8.75
CA VAL A 204 15.94 -1.64 -8.11
C VAL A 204 16.18 -0.29 -7.40
N PRO A 205 16.15 -0.25 -6.06
CA PRO A 205 16.43 0.97 -5.33
C PRO A 205 17.91 1.36 -5.44
N LYS A 206 18.22 2.64 -5.20
CA LYS A 206 19.60 3.13 -5.11
C LYS A 206 20.39 2.34 -4.06
N GLY A 207 21.60 1.91 -4.41
CA GLY A 207 22.47 1.09 -3.56
C GLY A 207 22.29 -0.42 -3.76
N ALA A 208 21.32 -0.86 -4.57
CA ALA A 208 21.12 -2.26 -4.95
C ALA A 208 21.51 -2.55 -6.41
N GLU A 209 22.24 -1.63 -7.05
CA GLU A 209 22.67 -1.75 -8.45
C GLU A 209 23.46 -3.05 -8.69
N GLY A 210 23.38 -3.57 -9.91
CA GLY A 210 23.96 -4.87 -10.27
C GLY A 210 23.04 -6.05 -9.99
N PHE A 211 21.75 -5.81 -9.71
CA PHE A 211 20.76 -6.89 -9.65
C PHE A 211 20.77 -7.65 -10.97
N THR A 212 20.95 -8.97 -10.89
CA THR A 212 21.16 -9.81 -12.06
C THR A 212 20.04 -10.84 -12.21
N VAL A 213 19.38 -10.84 -13.37
CA VAL A 213 18.46 -11.91 -13.75
C VAL A 213 19.12 -12.77 -14.82
N HIS A 214 19.44 -14.00 -14.46
CA HIS A 214 19.99 -15.02 -15.35
C HIS A 214 18.86 -15.79 -16.03
N HIS A 215 19.10 -16.24 -17.25
CA HIS A 215 18.18 -17.10 -18.01
C HIS A 215 18.96 -17.99 -18.99
N SER A 216 18.29 -18.95 -19.63
CA SER A 216 18.95 -19.93 -20.51
C SER A 216 19.70 -19.32 -21.71
N GLN A 217 19.29 -18.10 -22.11
CA GLN A 217 19.78 -17.35 -23.27
C GLN A 217 20.82 -16.27 -22.90
N GLY A 218 21.14 -16.06 -21.62
CA GLY A 218 22.00 -14.96 -21.20
C GLY A 218 21.72 -14.45 -19.79
N LYS A 219 21.99 -13.16 -19.59
CA LYS A 219 21.66 -12.43 -18.37
C LYS A 219 21.42 -10.95 -18.64
N VAL A 220 20.61 -10.33 -17.78
CA VAL A 220 20.47 -8.88 -17.70
C VAL A 220 21.01 -8.40 -16.35
N ILE A 221 21.76 -7.29 -16.37
CA ILE A 221 22.33 -6.66 -15.19
C ILE A 221 21.80 -5.23 -15.10
N ASP A 222 21.17 -4.93 -13.98
CA ASP A 222 20.69 -3.60 -13.63
C ASP A 222 21.84 -2.63 -13.29
N LEU A 223 21.67 -1.35 -13.63
CA LEU A 223 22.59 -0.27 -13.29
C LEU A 223 21.93 0.84 -12.45
N GLY A 224 20.81 0.53 -11.77
CA GLY A 224 20.01 1.42 -10.91
C GLY A 224 18.71 1.83 -11.55
N THR A 225 17.81 0.89 -11.82
CA THR A 225 16.75 1.02 -12.84
C THR A 225 15.52 0.19 -12.52
N GLU A 226 14.39 0.55 -13.14
CA GLU A 226 13.21 -0.30 -13.22
C GLU A 226 13.14 -0.95 -14.61
N PHE A 227 13.17 -2.28 -14.67
CA PHE A 227 13.25 -3.03 -15.93
C PHE A 227 12.36 -4.28 -15.92
N ALA A 228 12.05 -4.75 -17.12
CA ALA A 228 11.19 -5.90 -17.39
C ALA A 228 11.97 -7.01 -18.11
N VAL A 229 11.63 -8.26 -17.79
CA VAL A 229 12.09 -9.46 -18.49
C VAL A 229 10.88 -10.34 -18.79
N ASN A 230 10.69 -10.75 -20.03
CA ASN A 230 9.62 -11.64 -20.44
C ASN A 230 10.20 -12.86 -21.16
N ILE A 231 9.96 -14.05 -20.58
CA ILE A 231 10.43 -15.34 -21.09
C ILE A 231 9.22 -16.26 -21.20
N HIS A 232 8.81 -16.60 -22.41
CA HIS A 232 7.67 -17.50 -22.60
C HIS A 232 8.02 -18.94 -22.21
N ASP A 233 9.15 -19.43 -22.72
CA ASP A 233 9.74 -20.74 -22.44
C ASP A 233 11.25 -20.71 -22.77
N GLU A 234 12.00 -21.77 -22.42
CA GLU A 234 13.46 -21.81 -22.63
C GLU A 234 13.92 -21.71 -24.09
N LEU A 235 13.06 -22.08 -25.05
CA LEU A 235 13.31 -22.08 -26.49
C LEU A 235 12.81 -20.81 -27.17
N SER A 236 12.03 -19.99 -26.48
CA SER A 236 11.53 -18.71 -26.96
C SER A 236 12.57 -17.60 -26.80
N PRO A 237 12.54 -16.56 -27.66
CA PRO A 237 13.34 -15.36 -27.44
C PRO A 237 12.95 -14.68 -26.12
N VAL A 238 13.92 -14.02 -25.50
CA VAL A 238 13.76 -13.24 -24.28
C VAL A 238 13.62 -11.78 -24.65
N GLU A 239 12.55 -11.15 -24.16
CA GLU A 239 12.33 -9.71 -24.29
C GLU A 239 12.77 -9.01 -22.99
N ILE A 240 13.51 -7.92 -23.14
CA ILE A 240 13.99 -7.09 -22.04
C ILE A 240 13.63 -5.64 -22.34
N GLY A 241 12.90 -4.99 -21.43
CA GLY A 241 12.46 -3.60 -21.57
C GLY A 241 12.87 -2.75 -20.37
N VAL A 242 13.10 -1.45 -20.58
CA VAL A 242 13.55 -0.54 -19.51
C VAL A 242 12.53 0.56 -19.28
N PHE A 243 11.95 0.63 -18.08
CA PHE A 243 10.97 1.66 -17.72
C PHE A 243 11.61 2.98 -17.29
N SER A 244 12.72 2.92 -16.55
CA SER A 244 13.49 4.09 -16.12
C SER A 244 14.93 3.71 -15.80
N GLY A 245 15.90 4.39 -16.43
CA GLY A 245 17.34 4.16 -16.26
C GLY A 245 17.97 3.35 -17.40
N GLU A 246 18.88 2.42 -17.09
CA GLU A 246 19.61 1.59 -18.06
C GLU A 246 19.98 0.19 -17.53
N VAL A 247 20.07 -0.78 -18.44
CA VAL A 247 20.52 -2.16 -18.14
C VAL A 247 21.55 -2.64 -19.16
N ASP A 248 22.41 -3.57 -18.76
CA ASP A 248 23.32 -4.28 -19.64
C ASP A 248 22.80 -5.70 -19.93
N VAL A 249 22.60 -6.04 -21.21
CA VAL A 249 22.13 -7.34 -21.66
C VAL A 249 23.28 -8.14 -22.27
N TYR A 250 23.51 -9.35 -21.75
CA TYR A 250 24.52 -10.28 -22.24
C TYR A 250 23.85 -11.51 -22.86
N ALA A 251 24.14 -11.81 -24.12
CA ALA A 251 23.78 -13.09 -24.71
C ALA A 251 24.70 -14.20 -24.17
N LYS A 252 24.21 -15.45 -24.11
CA LYS A 252 24.86 -16.62 -23.48
C LYS A 252 26.37 -16.80 -23.78
N ASN A 253 26.80 -16.44 -24.99
CA ASN A 253 28.17 -16.62 -25.47
C ASN A 253 28.88 -15.31 -25.81
N ASP A 254 28.30 -14.17 -25.44
CA ASP A 254 28.88 -12.85 -25.68
C ASP A 254 29.47 -12.28 -24.39
N ALA A 255 30.70 -11.78 -24.46
CA ALA A 255 31.36 -11.11 -23.34
C ALA A 255 31.04 -9.61 -23.30
N THR A 256 30.54 -9.07 -24.41
CA THR A 256 30.20 -7.66 -24.57
C THR A 256 28.69 -7.46 -24.37
N PRO A 257 28.27 -6.59 -23.43
CA PRO A 257 26.86 -6.28 -23.27
C PRO A 257 26.35 -5.34 -24.34
N VAL A 258 25.05 -5.42 -24.62
CA VAL A 258 24.30 -4.34 -25.24
C VAL A 258 23.60 -3.56 -24.14
N ARG A 259 23.84 -2.24 -24.11
CA ARG A 259 23.16 -1.35 -23.18
C ARG A 259 21.78 -0.97 -23.71
N VAL A 260 20.77 -1.14 -22.88
CA VAL A 260 19.38 -0.76 -23.18
C VAL A 260 19.01 0.39 -22.25
N PHE A 261 18.47 1.45 -22.82
CA PHE A 261 18.11 2.67 -22.09
C PHE A 261 16.60 2.74 -21.88
N GLU A 262 16.19 3.63 -20.98
CA GLU A 262 14.80 3.99 -20.73
C GLU A 262 13.95 4.09 -22.00
N ASN A 263 12.73 3.55 -21.92
CA ASN A 263 11.73 3.48 -22.98
C ASN A 263 12.13 2.63 -24.20
N HIS A 264 13.19 1.83 -24.11
CA HIS A 264 13.59 0.88 -25.13
C HIS A 264 13.40 -0.55 -24.66
N ALA A 265 13.20 -1.45 -25.63
CA ALA A 265 13.23 -2.88 -25.42
C ALA A 265 14.09 -3.56 -26.48
N VAL A 266 14.59 -4.74 -26.12
CA VAL A 266 15.33 -5.64 -26.99
C VAL A 266 14.77 -7.06 -26.90
N LEU A 267 14.95 -7.83 -27.96
CA LEU A 267 14.63 -9.24 -28.05
C LEU A 267 15.90 -10.00 -28.41
N HIS A 268 16.16 -11.16 -27.78
CA HIS A 268 17.30 -12.00 -28.17
C HIS A 268 17.13 -13.49 -27.82
N GLY A 269 17.95 -14.34 -28.43
CA GLY A 269 18.05 -15.76 -28.12
C GLY A 269 16.96 -16.62 -28.77
N GLY A 270 16.50 -17.64 -28.04
CA GLY A 270 15.56 -18.64 -28.51
C GLY A 270 16.19 -19.66 -29.48
N LYS A 271 15.36 -20.56 -30.02
CA LYS A 271 15.80 -21.66 -30.90
C LYS A 271 16.55 -21.19 -32.15
N LEU A 272 16.24 -19.99 -32.64
CA LEU A 272 16.88 -19.38 -33.81
C LEU A 272 18.16 -18.62 -33.47
N ASN A 273 18.54 -18.52 -32.18
CA ASN A 273 19.66 -17.71 -31.70
C ASN A 273 19.62 -16.28 -32.25
N ILE A 274 18.47 -15.62 -32.08
CA ILE A 274 18.27 -14.24 -32.54
C ILE A 274 19.32 -13.35 -31.85
N PRO A 275 20.08 -12.52 -32.59
CA PRO A 275 20.98 -11.54 -31.96
C PRO A 275 20.16 -10.54 -31.14
N ILE A 276 20.83 -9.70 -30.36
CA ILE A 276 20.12 -8.65 -29.61
C ILE A 276 19.61 -7.61 -30.60
N GLU A 277 18.28 -7.55 -30.77
CA GLU A 277 17.60 -6.65 -31.70
C GLU A 277 16.63 -5.74 -30.94
N SER A 278 16.50 -4.48 -31.36
CA SER A 278 15.55 -3.55 -30.74
C SER A 278 14.12 -3.84 -31.21
N VAL A 279 13.17 -3.79 -30.27
CA VAL A 279 11.74 -3.98 -30.50
C VAL A 279 10.92 -2.87 -29.83
N PRO A 280 9.68 -2.59 -30.27
CA PRO A 280 8.79 -1.68 -29.56
C PRO A 280 8.56 -2.15 -28.12
N PHE A 281 8.60 -1.22 -27.16
CA PHE A 281 8.35 -1.53 -25.75
C PHE A 281 6.88 -1.31 -25.38
N PHE A 282 6.10 -2.39 -25.31
CA PHE A 282 4.69 -2.36 -24.91
C PHE A 282 4.55 -2.32 -23.38
N ARG A 283 4.81 -1.15 -22.80
CA ARG A 283 4.87 -0.93 -21.34
C ARG A 283 3.63 -1.40 -20.58
N ASP A 284 2.45 -1.23 -21.17
CA ASP A 284 1.16 -1.52 -20.53
C ASP A 284 0.87 -3.03 -20.39
N GLU A 285 1.68 -3.88 -21.02
CA GLU A 285 1.59 -5.33 -20.81
C GLU A 285 2.18 -5.78 -19.48
N TYR A 286 3.00 -4.94 -18.82
CA TYR A 286 3.74 -5.33 -17.62
C TYR A 286 3.08 -4.78 -16.35
N ILE A 287 2.88 -5.67 -15.37
CA ILE A 287 2.38 -5.28 -14.04
C ILE A 287 3.58 -4.84 -13.20
N ARG A 288 3.63 -3.55 -12.85
CA ARG A 288 4.78 -2.90 -12.18
C ARG A 288 4.63 -2.75 -10.67
N SER A 289 3.43 -2.94 -10.16
CA SER A 289 3.11 -2.91 -8.74
C SER A 289 1.97 -3.88 -8.51
N VAL A 290 1.91 -4.50 -7.33
CA VAL A 290 0.76 -5.31 -6.94
C VAL A 290 -0.50 -4.44 -7.10
N PRO A 291 -1.41 -4.79 -8.01
CA PRO A 291 -2.59 -3.98 -8.24
C PRO A 291 -3.44 -3.87 -6.96
N SER A 292 -4.11 -2.74 -6.78
CA SER A 292 -4.98 -2.56 -5.62
C SER A 292 -6.10 -3.61 -5.64
N ARG A 293 -6.34 -4.23 -4.48
CA ARG A 293 -7.54 -5.03 -4.20
C ARG A 293 -8.66 -4.20 -3.56
N GLU A 294 -8.39 -2.91 -3.41
CA GLU A 294 -9.19 -1.96 -2.66
C GLU A 294 -9.65 -0.87 -3.63
N PHE A 295 -10.96 -0.74 -3.79
CA PHE A 295 -11.59 0.21 -4.70
C PHE A 295 -12.39 1.23 -3.89
N PRO A 296 -12.09 2.53 -4.00
CA PRO A 296 -12.86 3.53 -3.28
C PRO A 296 -14.28 3.62 -3.85
N TRP A 297 -15.26 3.75 -2.98
CA TRP A 297 -16.63 4.08 -3.36
C TRP A 297 -17.12 5.31 -2.61
N GLN A 298 -17.95 6.09 -3.28
CA GLN A 298 -18.73 7.18 -2.72
C GLN A 298 -19.95 7.39 -3.62
N PHE A 299 -21.06 7.85 -3.05
CA PHE A 299 -22.19 8.24 -3.89
C PHE A 299 -21.89 9.56 -4.60
N SER A 300 -22.27 9.65 -5.87
CA SER A 300 -22.28 10.93 -6.59
C SER A 300 -23.47 11.76 -6.12
N THR A 301 -23.20 12.95 -5.58
CA THR A 301 -24.24 13.91 -5.19
C THR A 301 -25.05 14.45 -6.37
N ALA A 302 -24.59 14.25 -7.61
CA ALA A 302 -25.31 14.61 -8.83
C ALA A 302 -26.31 13.53 -9.30
N GLU A 303 -26.14 12.28 -8.87
CA GLU A 303 -26.91 11.13 -9.37
C GLU A 303 -28.01 10.71 -8.39
N VAL A 304 -27.79 10.88 -7.08
CA VAL A 304 -28.77 10.51 -6.06
C VAL A 304 -29.68 11.70 -5.74
N THR A 305 -30.84 11.75 -6.40
CA THR A 305 -31.88 12.76 -6.12
C THR A 305 -32.91 12.32 -5.09
N ASN A 306 -32.95 11.02 -4.77
CA ASN A 306 -33.86 10.41 -3.80
C ASN A 306 -33.13 9.28 -3.03
N ASP A 307 -33.41 9.13 -1.74
CA ASP A 307 -32.74 8.22 -0.79
C ASP A 307 -33.09 6.73 -0.96
N SER A 308 -33.71 6.36 -2.07
CA SER A 308 -34.34 5.05 -2.28
C SER A 308 -34.19 4.48 -3.68
N GLU A 309 -33.62 5.22 -4.64
CA GLU A 309 -33.37 4.69 -5.98
C GLU A 309 -32.03 3.92 -6.02
N PRO A 310 -32.04 2.63 -6.39
CA PRO A 310 -30.81 1.88 -6.59
C PRO A 310 -29.96 2.51 -7.70
N THR A 311 -28.69 2.71 -7.41
CA THR A 311 -27.66 3.19 -8.32
C THR A 311 -26.64 2.06 -8.55
N GLU A 312 -26.02 2.03 -9.72
CA GLU A 312 -24.99 1.06 -10.05
C GLU A 312 -23.59 1.65 -9.88
N MET A 313 -22.69 0.90 -9.26
CA MET A 313 -21.27 1.21 -9.17
C MET A 313 -20.47 0.10 -9.87
N TYR A 314 -19.49 0.49 -10.68
CA TYR A 314 -18.66 -0.43 -11.46
C TYR A 314 -17.20 -0.33 -11.01
N PHE A 315 -16.55 -1.48 -10.84
CA PHE A 315 -15.16 -1.57 -10.44
C PHE A 315 -14.42 -2.52 -11.39
N ASP A 316 -13.37 -2.02 -12.04
CA ASP A 316 -12.50 -2.85 -12.88
C ASP A 316 -11.68 -3.81 -11.99
N VAL A 317 -11.99 -5.10 -12.12
CA VAL A 317 -11.33 -6.20 -11.39
C VAL A 317 -10.57 -7.12 -12.34
N SER A 318 -10.28 -6.66 -13.58
CA SER A 318 -9.59 -7.45 -14.61
C SER A 318 -8.26 -8.00 -14.14
N HIS A 319 -7.53 -7.26 -13.30
CA HIS A 319 -6.26 -7.69 -12.72
C HIS A 319 -6.38 -8.67 -11.55
N LEU A 320 -7.60 -8.92 -11.06
CA LEU A 320 -7.87 -9.84 -9.94
C LEU A 320 -8.51 -11.14 -10.39
N VAL A 321 -9.19 -11.17 -11.54
CA VAL A 321 -9.86 -12.38 -12.06
C VAL A 321 -9.03 -13.03 -13.16
N TRP A 322 -8.06 -13.85 -12.75
CA TRP A 322 -7.12 -14.52 -13.67
C TRP A 322 -7.19 -16.06 -13.55
N ARG A 323 -8.04 -16.59 -12.68
CA ARG A 323 -8.37 -18.02 -12.58
C ARG A 323 -9.86 -18.30 -12.36
N SER A 324 -10.26 -19.54 -12.62
CA SER A 324 -11.47 -20.11 -12.05
C SER A 324 -11.36 -20.31 -10.54
N GLY A 325 -12.50 -20.27 -9.85
CA GLY A 325 -12.60 -20.49 -8.41
C GLY A 325 -13.46 -19.43 -7.72
N ASP A 326 -13.34 -19.40 -6.39
CA ASP A 326 -14.13 -18.53 -5.54
C ASP A 326 -13.49 -17.15 -5.35
N TYR A 327 -14.34 -16.14 -5.44
CA TYR A 327 -14.04 -14.74 -5.24
C TYR A 327 -15.02 -14.15 -4.24
N ARG A 328 -14.59 -13.07 -3.58
CA ARG A 328 -15.39 -12.39 -2.57
C ARG A 328 -15.24 -10.87 -2.70
N ALA A 329 -16.36 -10.16 -2.69
CA ALA A 329 -16.40 -8.71 -2.54
C ALA A 329 -16.84 -8.34 -1.13
N VAL A 330 -16.12 -7.44 -0.46
CA VAL A 330 -16.50 -6.89 0.85
C VAL A 330 -16.70 -5.40 0.73
N VAL A 331 -17.90 -4.93 1.04
CA VAL A 331 -18.23 -3.50 1.02
C VAL A 331 -18.02 -2.91 2.40
N LYS A 332 -16.94 -2.14 2.57
CA LYS A 332 -16.59 -1.47 3.83
C LYS A 332 -16.98 0.00 3.80
N TRP A 333 -17.68 0.44 4.82
CA TRP A 333 -17.86 1.85 5.15
C TRP A 333 -16.64 2.39 5.91
N MET A 334 -16.23 3.62 5.58
CA MET A 334 -15.08 4.26 6.22
C MET A 334 -15.45 5.55 6.96
N SER A 335 -16.41 6.33 6.44
CA SER A 335 -16.87 7.57 7.07
C SER A 335 -18.16 8.07 6.42
N GLY A 336 -18.90 8.89 7.14
CA GLY A 336 -20.14 9.53 6.69
C GLY A 336 -21.22 9.40 7.77
N LEU A 337 -22.47 9.65 7.42
CA LEU A 337 -23.61 9.48 8.32
C LEU A 337 -24.70 8.59 7.73
N ASP A 338 -24.57 8.24 6.47
CA ASP A 338 -25.50 7.39 5.74
C ASP A 338 -25.00 5.95 5.70
N VAL A 339 -25.94 5.01 5.59
CA VAL A 339 -25.65 3.59 5.39
C VAL A 339 -25.66 3.33 3.88
N ILE A 340 -24.72 2.54 3.39
CA ILE A 340 -24.84 1.95 2.05
C ILE A 340 -25.65 0.66 2.17
N LEU A 341 -26.81 0.61 1.53
CA LEU A 341 -27.57 -0.61 1.32
C LEU A 341 -27.09 -1.26 0.03
N ILE A 342 -26.72 -2.53 0.10
CA ILE A 342 -26.27 -3.31 -1.06
C ILE A 342 -27.37 -4.30 -1.41
N HIS A 343 -27.94 -4.14 -2.60
CA HIS A 343 -29.07 -4.94 -3.06
C HIS A 343 -28.62 -6.22 -3.76
N GLN A 344 -27.50 -6.14 -4.47
CA GLN A 344 -26.88 -7.25 -5.18
C GLN A 344 -25.47 -6.86 -5.62
N ALA A 345 -24.65 -7.88 -5.88
CA ALA A 345 -23.37 -7.78 -6.52
C ALA A 345 -23.30 -8.76 -7.70
N GLU A 346 -22.74 -8.32 -8.82
CA GLU A 346 -22.62 -9.10 -10.05
C GLU A 346 -21.19 -9.03 -10.55
N LEU A 347 -20.65 -10.16 -10.99
CA LEU A 347 -19.36 -10.24 -11.67
C LEU A 347 -19.62 -10.39 -13.18
N LEU A 348 -19.10 -9.44 -13.95
CA LEU A 348 -19.28 -9.36 -15.39
C LEU A 348 -17.98 -9.69 -16.11
N VAL A 349 -18.08 -10.30 -17.29
CA VAL A 349 -16.97 -10.45 -18.24
C VAL A 349 -17.40 -9.94 -19.62
N ASP A 350 -16.67 -8.96 -20.14
CA ASP A 350 -17.02 -8.25 -21.38
C ASP A 350 -18.48 -7.79 -21.42
N GLY A 351 -19.01 -7.29 -20.29
CA GLY A 351 -20.38 -6.79 -20.13
C GLY A 351 -21.46 -7.85 -19.86
N GLU A 352 -21.12 -9.13 -19.87
CA GLU A 352 -22.07 -10.22 -19.58
C GLU A 352 -21.91 -10.72 -18.14
N VAL A 353 -23.03 -10.85 -17.40
CA VAL A 353 -23.02 -11.35 -16.01
C VAL A 353 -22.72 -12.84 -16.00
N VAL A 354 -21.69 -13.25 -15.24
CA VAL A 354 -21.27 -14.65 -15.12
C VAL A 354 -21.43 -15.24 -13.72
N ALA A 355 -21.47 -14.39 -12.70
CA ALA A 355 -21.81 -14.77 -11.33
C ALA A 355 -22.55 -13.62 -10.66
N SER A 356 -23.45 -13.94 -9.74
CA SER A 356 -24.19 -12.93 -8.98
C SER A 356 -24.51 -13.43 -7.58
N ASP A 357 -24.60 -12.48 -6.67
CA ASP A 357 -25.07 -12.66 -5.32
C ASP A 357 -26.09 -11.56 -5.00
N THR A 358 -27.32 -11.96 -4.70
CA THR A 358 -28.48 -11.08 -4.59
C THR A 358 -28.99 -10.92 -3.17
N HIS A 359 -28.22 -11.38 -2.17
CA HIS A 359 -28.59 -11.14 -0.79
C HIS A 359 -28.51 -9.65 -0.44
N GLN A 360 -29.32 -9.24 0.54
CA GLN A 360 -29.36 -7.87 1.00
C GLN A 360 -28.31 -7.63 2.09
N GLY A 361 -27.47 -6.63 1.85
CA GLY A 361 -26.38 -6.22 2.71
C GLY A 361 -26.48 -4.77 3.14
N SER A 362 -25.77 -4.41 4.20
CA SER A 362 -25.56 -3.02 4.56
C SER A 362 -24.15 -2.80 5.12
N SER A 363 -23.60 -1.61 4.89
CA SER A 363 -22.35 -1.18 5.48
C SER A 363 -22.48 0.25 6.00
N GLY A 364 -22.05 0.46 7.24
CA GLY A 364 -22.25 1.73 7.94
C GLY A 364 -21.63 1.70 9.33
N GLU A 365 -21.79 2.80 10.06
CA GLU A 365 -21.24 2.91 11.41
C GLU A 365 -21.85 1.88 12.38
N LEU A 366 -21.00 1.28 13.23
CA LEU A 366 -21.36 0.38 14.33
C LEU A 366 -22.27 -0.81 13.92
N HIS A 367 -23.56 -0.73 14.23
CA HIS A 367 -24.53 -1.82 14.04
C HIS A 367 -25.19 -1.80 12.65
N ASN A 368 -24.82 -0.84 11.81
CA ASN A 368 -25.36 -0.69 10.46
C ASN A 368 -24.56 -1.47 9.41
N THR A 369 -23.68 -2.37 9.84
CA THR A 369 -22.97 -3.29 8.95
C THR A 369 -23.45 -4.72 9.20
N HIS A 370 -24.03 -5.34 8.17
CA HIS A 370 -24.42 -6.74 8.17
C HIS A 370 -24.44 -7.28 6.74
N ASN A 371 -24.12 -8.56 6.55
CA ASN A 371 -24.13 -9.21 5.23
C ASN A 371 -23.48 -8.35 4.14
N ASN A 372 -22.33 -7.75 4.43
CA ASN A 372 -21.63 -6.84 3.51
C ASN A 372 -20.60 -7.57 2.64
N THR A 373 -20.68 -8.89 2.60
CA THR A 373 -19.74 -9.79 1.95
C THR A 373 -20.49 -10.61 0.92
N PHE A 374 -20.07 -10.51 -0.34
CA PHE A 374 -20.72 -11.11 -1.50
C PHE A 374 -19.78 -12.10 -2.16
N GLU A 375 -20.31 -13.23 -2.61
CA GLU A 375 -19.50 -14.35 -3.08
C GLU A 375 -19.77 -14.69 -4.54
N PHE A 376 -18.73 -15.07 -5.26
CA PHE A 376 -18.81 -15.40 -6.68
C PHE A 376 -17.99 -16.65 -6.98
N TYR A 377 -18.54 -17.52 -7.81
CA TYR A 377 -17.80 -18.64 -8.38
C TYR A 377 -17.58 -18.43 -9.87
N VAL A 378 -16.32 -18.41 -10.30
CA VAL A 378 -15.94 -18.33 -11.72
C VAL A 378 -15.64 -19.75 -12.23
N PRO A 379 -16.43 -20.31 -13.17
CA PRO A 379 -16.21 -21.66 -13.69
C PRO A 379 -14.93 -21.79 -14.52
N ASP A 380 -14.34 -23.00 -14.54
CA ASP A 380 -13.17 -23.37 -15.36
C ASP A 380 -13.37 -23.16 -16.88
N GLN A 381 -14.61 -23.08 -17.34
CA GLN A 381 -14.97 -23.01 -18.76
C GLN A 381 -14.83 -21.60 -19.37
N ILE A 382 -14.73 -20.57 -18.53
CA ILE A 382 -14.60 -19.19 -19.01
C ILE A 382 -13.14 -18.95 -19.41
N ASN A 383 -12.91 -18.52 -20.66
CA ASN A 383 -11.60 -18.03 -21.06
C ASN A 383 -11.33 -16.69 -20.37
N LEU A 384 -10.32 -16.63 -19.51
CA LEU A 384 -10.02 -15.48 -18.67
C LEU A 384 -9.06 -14.49 -19.35
N LYS A 385 -8.30 -14.95 -20.35
CA LYS A 385 -7.17 -14.19 -20.89
C LYS A 385 -7.64 -13.00 -21.72
N GLY A 386 -7.21 -11.80 -21.32
CA GLY A 386 -7.42 -10.56 -22.07
C GLY A 386 -8.88 -10.09 -22.09
N ARG A 387 -9.69 -10.53 -21.12
CA ARG A 387 -11.08 -10.12 -20.96
C ARG A 387 -11.19 -8.99 -19.97
N GLN A 388 -12.20 -8.14 -20.14
CA GLN A 388 -12.55 -7.09 -19.20
C GLN A 388 -13.46 -7.67 -18.13
N TRP A 389 -13.05 -7.56 -16.87
CA TRP A 389 -13.84 -8.00 -15.74
C TRP A 389 -14.28 -6.82 -14.89
N GLU A 390 -15.57 -6.79 -14.56
CA GLU A 390 -16.16 -5.73 -13.77
C GLU A 390 -16.95 -6.33 -12.61
N LEU A 391 -16.70 -5.82 -11.40
CA LEU A 391 -17.64 -5.99 -10.28
C LEU A 391 -18.67 -4.86 -10.37
N LYS A 392 -19.93 -5.21 -10.52
CA LYS A 392 -21.06 -4.29 -10.46
C LYS A 392 -21.78 -4.44 -9.12
N LEU A 393 -21.93 -3.34 -8.38
CA LEU A 393 -22.76 -3.28 -7.18
C LEU A 393 -24.02 -2.47 -7.47
N THR A 394 -25.19 -3.02 -7.13
CA THR A 394 -26.44 -2.26 -7.11
C THR A 394 -26.71 -1.82 -5.67
N VAL A 395 -26.66 -0.52 -5.42
CA VAL A 395 -26.63 0.04 -4.07
C VAL A 395 -27.55 1.24 -3.94
N SER A 396 -28.02 1.53 -2.73
CA SER A 396 -28.69 2.80 -2.44
C SER A 396 -28.19 3.35 -1.11
N PRO A 397 -28.08 4.67 -0.95
CA PRO A 397 -27.81 5.21 0.37
C PRO A 397 -29.08 5.15 1.21
N SER A 398 -28.94 5.14 2.53
CA SER A 398 -30.05 5.26 3.46
C SER A 398 -29.65 6.09 4.67
N ARG A 399 -30.43 7.13 4.97
CA ARG A 399 -30.26 7.94 6.18
C ARG A 399 -31.61 8.16 6.83
N PRO A 400 -31.87 7.55 7.99
CA PRO A 400 -33.11 7.79 8.70
C PRO A 400 -33.19 9.28 9.09
N SER A 401 -34.23 9.99 8.66
CA SER A 401 -34.62 11.33 9.15
C SER A 401 -33.87 12.57 8.58
N ALA A 402 -33.56 12.64 7.28
CA ALA A 402 -33.15 13.91 6.65
C ALA A 402 -34.28 14.53 5.80
N THR A 403 -34.59 15.82 6.03
CA THR A 403 -35.53 16.60 5.19
C THR A 403 -34.93 17.03 3.85
N LYS A 404 -33.60 17.02 3.75
CA LYS A 404 -32.82 17.17 2.52
C LYS A 404 -31.69 16.16 2.58
N PHE A 405 -31.76 15.14 1.73
CA PHE A 405 -30.79 14.05 1.70
C PHE A 405 -29.71 14.35 0.67
N SER A 406 -28.45 14.22 1.07
CA SER A 406 -27.28 14.30 0.20
C SER A 406 -26.31 13.25 0.70
N PRO A 407 -26.02 12.20 -0.09
CA PRO A 407 -25.19 11.13 0.42
C PRO A 407 -23.77 11.64 0.67
N ASP A 408 -23.24 11.38 1.86
CA ASP A 408 -21.93 11.84 2.32
C ASP A 408 -20.97 10.68 2.63
N SER A 409 -21.49 9.45 2.55
CA SER A 409 -20.75 8.26 2.94
C SER A 409 -19.82 7.77 1.86
N LYS A 410 -18.66 7.32 2.31
CA LYS A 410 -17.59 6.79 1.47
C LYS A 410 -16.97 5.58 2.12
N GLY A 411 -16.34 4.77 1.29
CA GLY A 411 -15.69 3.57 1.77
C GLY A 411 -14.82 2.90 0.73
N ILE A 412 -14.60 1.61 0.97
CA ILE A 412 -13.75 0.76 0.14
C ILE A 412 -14.52 -0.52 -0.18
N VAL A 413 -14.47 -0.97 -1.43
CA VAL A 413 -14.80 -2.33 -1.83
C VAL A 413 -13.50 -3.11 -1.88
N LEU A 414 -13.43 -4.19 -1.13
CA LEU A 414 -12.33 -5.16 -1.20
C LEU A 414 -12.75 -6.27 -2.14
N PHE A 415 -11.89 -6.67 -3.07
CA PHE A 415 -12.12 -7.83 -3.92
C PHE A 415 -11.00 -8.85 -3.69
N GLU A 416 -11.36 -9.99 -3.13
CA GLU A 416 -10.44 -11.01 -2.65
C GLU A 416 -10.69 -12.37 -3.32
N GLU A 417 -9.67 -13.22 -3.28
CA GLU A 417 -9.71 -14.56 -3.83
C GLU A 417 -8.86 -15.54 -2.99
N GLY A 418 -9.00 -16.84 -3.26
CA GLY A 418 -8.07 -17.85 -2.77
C GLY A 418 -8.07 -18.01 -1.25
N HIS A 419 -6.94 -17.73 -0.60
CA HIS A 419 -6.78 -17.91 0.86
C HIS A 419 -7.80 -17.10 1.67
N ALA A 420 -8.29 -15.98 1.14
CA ALA A 420 -9.31 -15.18 1.79
C ALA A 420 -10.69 -15.81 1.83
N VAL A 421 -10.94 -16.74 0.91
CA VAL A 421 -12.22 -17.44 0.82
C VAL A 421 -12.15 -18.78 1.55
N ASN A 422 -10.98 -19.44 1.53
CA ASN A 422 -10.81 -20.81 2.01
C ASN A 422 -10.02 -20.93 3.32
N ALA A 423 -9.92 -19.85 4.11
CA ALA A 423 -9.20 -19.87 5.38
C ALA A 423 -9.86 -20.81 6.41
N THR A 424 -9.05 -21.52 7.17
CA THR A 424 -9.47 -22.43 8.24
C THR A 424 -9.22 -21.81 9.61
N ALA A 425 -9.77 -22.42 10.67
CA ALA A 425 -9.54 -21.98 12.05
C ALA A 425 -8.05 -21.87 12.40
N ASP A 426 -7.22 -22.80 11.92
CA ASP A 426 -5.78 -22.84 12.20
C ASP A 426 -5.05 -21.62 11.62
N ASP A 427 -5.51 -21.08 10.50
CA ASP A 427 -4.88 -19.92 9.84
C ASP A 427 -5.01 -18.63 10.66
N PHE A 428 -6.12 -18.50 11.41
CA PHE A 428 -6.39 -17.36 12.29
C PHE A 428 -5.69 -17.45 13.64
N ILE A 429 -5.24 -18.64 14.06
CA ILE A 429 -4.55 -18.82 15.35
C ILE A 429 -3.26 -17.99 15.39
N GLY A 430 -3.06 -17.30 16.50
CA GLY A 430 -1.92 -16.43 16.76
C GLY A 430 -2.31 -14.99 17.10
N ALA A 431 -1.29 -14.15 17.27
CA ALA A 431 -1.44 -12.73 17.58
C ALA A 431 -1.48 -11.88 16.31
N TRP A 432 -2.40 -10.92 16.29
CA TRP A 432 -2.64 -10.01 15.17
C TRP A 432 -2.62 -8.57 15.68
N GLU A 433 -1.68 -7.77 15.19
CA GLU A 433 -1.48 -6.38 15.59
C GLU A 433 -2.03 -5.40 14.55
N TYR A 434 -2.72 -4.36 15.00
CA TYR A 434 -3.21 -3.28 14.14
C TYR A 434 -3.12 -1.93 14.83
N HIS A 435 -3.10 -0.88 14.01
CA HIS A 435 -3.07 0.50 14.48
C HIS A 435 -4.42 1.16 14.26
N HIS A 436 -4.94 1.80 15.30
CA HIS A 436 -6.16 2.59 15.26
C HIS A 436 -6.05 3.76 16.24
N ASP A 437 -6.47 4.96 15.84
CA ASP A 437 -6.39 6.18 16.64
C ASP A 437 -5.03 6.42 17.32
N ASN A 438 -3.94 6.18 16.57
CA ASN A 438 -2.55 6.25 17.05
C ASN A 438 -2.17 5.27 18.18
N ASN A 439 -3.03 4.30 18.49
CA ASN A 439 -2.77 3.24 19.45
C ASN A 439 -2.46 1.92 18.76
N VAL A 440 -1.74 1.06 19.46
CA VAL A 440 -1.41 -0.30 19.05
C VAL A 440 -2.39 -1.25 19.73
N HIS A 441 -3.07 -2.05 18.92
CA HIS A 441 -4.04 -3.03 19.35
C HIS A 441 -3.56 -4.40 18.91
N GLN A 442 -3.70 -5.42 19.77
CA GLN A 442 -3.39 -6.80 19.40
C GLN A 442 -4.47 -7.74 19.88
N ARG A 443 -4.87 -8.66 18.99
CA ARG A 443 -5.81 -9.75 19.28
C ARG A 443 -5.09 -11.08 19.09
N GLU A 444 -5.07 -11.89 20.13
CA GLU A 444 -4.54 -13.25 20.05
C GLU A 444 -5.70 -14.24 20.04
N PHE A 445 -5.88 -14.95 18.93
CA PHE A 445 -6.86 -16.03 18.80
C PHE A 445 -6.22 -17.34 19.22
N ARG A 446 -6.73 -17.93 20.30
CA ARG A 446 -6.18 -19.17 20.88
C ARG A 446 -6.93 -20.40 20.39
N PRO A 447 -6.24 -21.57 20.27
CA PRO A 447 -6.85 -22.82 19.80
C PRO A 447 -8.06 -23.29 20.63
N ASP A 448 -8.19 -22.85 21.89
CA ASP A 448 -9.32 -23.17 22.77
C ASP A 448 -10.58 -22.31 22.52
N GLY A 449 -10.57 -21.47 21.48
CA GLY A 449 -11.66 -20.58 21.11
C GLY A 449 -11.72 -19.29 21.93
N THR A 450 -10.72 -18.99 22.76
CA THR A 450 -10.63 -17.74 23.53
C THR A 450 -9.85 -16.65 22.78
N VAL A 451 -10.05 -15.39 23.19
CA VAL A 451 -9.36 -14.23 22.63
C VAL A 451 -8.67 -13.46 23.75
N VAL A 452 -7.38 -13.15 23.58
CA VAL A 452 -6.67 -12.19 24.42
C VAL A 452 -6.55 -10.87 23.68
N TYR A 453 -6.85 -9.78 24.38
CA TYR A 453 -6.77 -8.44 23.82
C TYR A 453 -5.76 -7.59 24.59
N THR A 454 -4.78 -7.10 23.86
CA THR A 454 -3.69 -6.26 24.35
C THR A 454 -3.81 -4.87 23.74
N TYR A 455 -3.75 -3.85 24.59
CA TYR A 455 -3.82 -2.44 24.20
C TYR A 455 -2.54 -1.73 24.67
N ASN A 456 -1.80 -1.14 23.72
CA ASN A 456 -0.50 -0.51 23.96
C ASN A 456 0.44 -1.38 24.81
N GLY A 457 0.53 -2.66 24.47
CA GLY A 457 1.39 -3.65 25.14
C GLY A 457 0.86 -4.17 26.49
N LYS A 458 -0.35 -3.77 26.93
CA LYS A 458 -0.96 -4.27 28.18
C LYS A 458 -2.19 -5.10 27.89
N GLU A 459 -2.21 -6.34 28.40
CA GLU A 459 -3.39 -7.20 28.36
C GLU A 459 -4.56 -6.55 29.13
N THR A 460 -5.76 -6.69 28.59
CA THR A 460 -6.98 -6.13 29.16
C THR A 460 -8.01 -7.23 29.42
N ASN A 461 -9.00 -6.94 30.26
CA ASN A 461 -10.11 -7.85 30.54
C ASN A 461 -11.30 -7.71 29.57
N LEU A 462 -11.22 -6.80 28.59
CA LEU A 462 -12.33 -6.48 27.68
C LEU A 462 -12.78 -7.69 26.85
N PHE A 463 -11.84 -8.57 26.49
CA PHE A 463 -12.10 -9.78 25.70
C PHE A 463 -12.07 -11.07 26.54
N SER A 464 -12.03 -10.96 27.87
CA SER A 464 -11.90 -12.12 28.77
C SER A 464 -12.99 -13.19 28.59
N LYS A 465 -14.18 -12.79 28.14
CA LYS A 465 -15.31 -13.68 27.82
C LYS A 465 -15.56 -13.82 26.31
N ALA A 466 -14.72 -13.21 25.48
CA ALA A 466 -14.87 -13.30 24.04
C ALA A 466 -14.63 -14.73 23.57
N ARG A 467 -15.36 -15.10 22.53
CA ARG A 467 -15.23 -16.40 21.85
C ARG A 467 -15.15 -16.17 20.36
N TRP A 468 -14.46 -17.07 19.67
CA TRP A 468 -14.35 -17.00 18.23
C TRP A 468 -14.66 -18.34 17.56
N SER A 469 -15.10 -18.27 16.32
CA SER A 469 -15.36 -19.40 15.43
C SER A 469 -15.09 -18.98 13.99
N VAL A 470 -14.81 -19.95 13.11
CA VAL A 470 -14.63 -19.70 11.67
C VAL A 470 -15.68 -20.50 10.93
N ASP A 471 -16.36 -19.84 10.00
CA ASP A 471 -17.35 -20.42 9.09
C ASP A 471 -17.11 -19.82 7.71
N ASP A 472 -17.00 -20.65 6.66
CA ASP A 472 -16.70 -20.25 5.28
C ASP A 472 -15.57 -19.19 5.15
N GLY A 473 -14.46 -19.42 5.87
CA GLY A 473 -13.31 -18.52 5.85
C GLY A 473 -13.51 -17.17 6.56
N ILE A 474 -14.65 -16.97 7.21
CA ILE A 474 -14.97 -15.78 8.00
C ILE A 474 -14.80 -16.10 9.49
N LEU A 475 -13.85 -15.42 10.12
CA LEU A 475 -13.69 -15.43 11.57
C LEU A 475 -14.74 -14.54 12.21
N THR A 476 -15.63 -15.15 12.99
CA THR A 476 -16.59 -14.45 13.84
C THR A 476 -16.07 -14.36 15.27
N VAL A 477 -15.97 -13.15 15.81
CA VAL A 477 -15.60 -12.89 17.21
C VAL A 477 -16.82 -12.34 17.93
N ILE A 478 -17.27 -13.04 18.97
CA ILE A 478 -18.37 -12.64 19.83
C ILE A 478 -17.80 -12.12 21.13
N ILE A 479 -18.00 -10.84 21.42
CA ILE A 479 -17.56 -10.18 22.65
C ILE A 479 -18.80 -9.89 23.50
N PRO A 480 -18.99 -10.58 24.63
CA PRO A 480 -20.11 -10.32 25.52
C PRO A 480 -20.07 -8.89 26.08
N PRO A 481 -21.23 -8.31 26.42
CA PRO A 481 -21.29 -6.98 27.00
C PRO A 481 -20.48 -6.90 28.31
N ALA A 482 -19.79 -5.77 28.51
CA ALA A 482 -19.08 -5.45 29.74
C ALA A 482 -19.76 -4.28 30.48
N GLY A 483 -19.85 -4.38 31.80
CA GLY A 483 -20.38 -3.29 32.64
C GLY A 483 -21.86 -2.95 32.34
N THR A 484 -22.13 -1.72 31.91
CA THR A 484 -23.47 -1.18 31.64
C THR A 484 -23.97 -1.44 30.22
N GLU A 485 -23.13 -2.00 29.34
CA GLU A 485 -23.55 -2.34 27.98
C GLU A 485 -24.60 -3.46 27.99
N LYS A 486 -25.63 -3.32 27.15
CA LYS A 486 -26.73 -4.29 27.08
C LYS A 486 -26.59 -5.30 25.95
N ARG A 487 -25.69 -5.09 24.99
CA ARG A 487 -25.61 -5.87 23.75
C ARG A 487 -24.22 -6.48 23.58
N LYS A 488 -24.18 -7.71 23.07
CA LYS A 488 -22.96 -8.34 22.59
C LYS A 488 -22.44 -7.60 21.36
N LEU A 489 -21.13 -7.46 21.26
CA LEU A 489 -20.46 -7.02 20.04
C LEU A 489 -20.12 -8.25 19.22
N ILE A 490 -20.35 -8.18 17.92
CA ILE A 490 -19.90 -9.19 16.96
C ILE A 490 -18.96 -8.48 16.00
N GLU A 491 -17.88 -9.15 15.66
CA GLU A 491 -16.90 -8.69 14.70
C GLU A 491 -16.58 -9.82 13.73
N HIS A 492 -16.44 -9.49 12.47
CA HIS A 492 -16.11 -10.44 11.43
C HIS A 492 -14.77 -10.05 10.79
N HIS A 493 -13.97 -11.08 10.49
CA HIS A 493 -12.65 -10.92 9.87
C HIS A 493 -12.44 -11.94 8.78
N ILE A 494 -11.62 -11.58 7.80
CA ILE A 494 -11.12 -12.49 6.77
C ILE A 494 -9.59 -12.38 6.71
N LEU A 495 -8.91 -13.37 6.14
CA LEU A 495 -7.47 -13.28 5.87
C LEU A 495 -7.24 -12.84 4.44
N ARG A 496 -6.38 -11.87 4.19
CA ARG A 496 -5.90 -11.63 2.82
C ARG A 496 -4.88 -12.68 2.40
N ASN A 497 -4.04 -13.06 3.36
CA ASN A 497 -2.98 -14.06 3.26
C ASN A 497 -2.59 -14.51 4.69
N SER A 498 -1.56 -15.34 4.82
CA SER A 498 -1.12 -15.87 6.11
C SER A 498 -0.63 -14.81 7.11
N ASP A 499 -0.32 -13.59 6.67
CA ASP A 499 0.25 -12.52 7.47
C ASP A 499 -0.66 -11.29 7.62
N GLU A 500 -1.84 -11.27 6.99
CA GLU A 500 -2.74 -10.11 6.99
C GLU A 500 -4.20 -10.47 7.23
N LEU A 501 -4.79 -9.88 8.26
CA LEU A 501 -6.18 -10.03 8.68
C LEU A 501 -6.95 -8.73 8.45
N ILE A 502 -8.12 -8.84 7.84
CA ILE A 502 -8.97 -7.71 7.47
C ILE A 502 -10.20 -7.72 8.37
N PHE A 503 -10.49 -6.58 8.98
CA PHE A 503 -11.75 -6.33 9.66
C PHE A 503 -12.81 -5.98 8.61
N ILE A 504 -13.87 -6.76 8.47
CA ILE A 504 -14.86 -6.51 7.40
C ILE A 504 -16.03 -5.65 7.87
N ASP A 505 -16.29 -5.58 9.18
CA ASP A 505 -17.35 -4.78 9.79
C ASP A 505 -16.83 -3.67 10.72
N ARG A 506 -15.51 -3.46 10.74
CA ARG A 506 -14.88 -2.34 11.44
C ARG A 506 -14.11 -1.44 10.46
N PRO A 507 -14.10 -0.13 10.70
CA PRO A 507 -13.30 0.82 9.92
C PRO A 507 -11.81 0.78 10.30
N TYR A 508 -11.34 -0.33 10.88
CA TYR A 508 -9.94 -0.50 11.26
C TYR A 508 -9.08 -0.82 10.04
N ARG A 509 -7.81 -0.44 10.15
CA ARG A 509 -6.75 -0.91 9.23
C ARG A 509 -6.56 -2.42 9.40
N ASN A 510 -6.04 -3.07 8.36
CA ASN A 510 -5.72 -4.48 8.39
C ASN A 510 -4.71 -4.77 9.52
N ALA A 511 -4.92 -5.88 10.22
CA ALA A 511 -3.98 -6.38 11.20
C ALA A 511 -2.89 -7.23 10.53
N LYS A 512 -1.68 -7.20 11.10
CA LYS A 512 -0.55 -8.02 10.67
C LYS A 512 -0.27 -9.10 11.71
N LYS A 513 0.09 -10.29 11.24
CA LYS A 513 0.44 -11.41 12.12
C LYS A 513 1.75 -11.09 12.86
N VAL A 514 1.73 -11.20 14.18
CA VAL A 514 2.91 -11.04 15.03
C VAL A 514 3.71 -12.34 14.93
N ARG A 515 4.95 -12.24 14.45
CA ARG A 515 5.85 -13.38 14.23
C ARG A 515 6.70 -13.69 15.45
#